data_AF-A0A2V9IG34-F1
#
_entry.id   AF-A0A2V9IG34-F1
#
_cell.length_a   1.000
_cell.length_b   1.000
_cell.length_c   1.000
_cell.angle_alpha   90.00
_cell.angle_beta   90.00
_cell.angle_gamma   90.00
#
_symmetry.space_group_name_H-M   'P 1'
#
loop_
_entity.id
_entity.type
_entity.pdbx_description
1 polymer ?
#
loop_
_entity_poly.entity_id
_entity_poly.type
_entity_poly.pdbx_seq_one_letter_code
_entity_poly.pdbx_strand_id
1 'polypeptide(L)' 'MEEALELFRKGVRLLPHSAEPRLWLGRTLLKLGRTAEGEQELRRVGEMQSKNLEAERERLKPSIKTLPDP' A
#
# COMPACT_ATOMS: atom_id res chain seq x y z
N MET A 1 4.37 -21.51 -8.28
CA MET A 1 3.35 -20.45 -8.21
C MET A 1 2.84 -20.27 -6.77
N GLU A 2 2.68 -21.36 -6.02
CA GLU A 2 2.43 -21.34 -4.56
C GLU A 2 3.63 -20.89 -3.72
N GLU A 3 4.87 -21.22 -4.11
CA GLU A 3 6.08 -20.73 -3.42
C GLU A 3 6.19 -19.19 -3.44
N ALA A 4 5.82 -18.56 -4.56
CA ALA A 4 5.76 -17.10 -4.66
C ALA A 4 4.75 -16.51 -3.66
N LEU A 5 3.65 -17.22 -3.41
CA LEU A 5 2.66 -16.83 -2.43
C LEU A 5 3.26 -16.79 -1.02
N GLU A 6 4.04 -17.81 -0.64
CA GLU A 6 4.72 -17.84 0.65
C GLU A 6 5.78 -16.75 0.80
N LEU A 7 6.56 -16.51 -0.25
CA LEU A 7 7.56 -15.44 -0.28
C LEU A 7 6.90 -14.07 -0.08
N PHE A 8 5.81 -13.78 -0.80
CA PHE A 8 5.10 -12.52 -0.63
C PHE A 8 4.38 -12.44 0.72
N ARG A 9 3.82 -13.53 1.25
CA ARG A 9 3.26 -13.57 2.62
C ARG A 9 4.33 -13.26 3.67
N LYS A 10 5.56 -13.77 3.51
CA LYS A 10 6.71 -13.39 4.35
C LYS A 10 7.04 -11.91 4.17
N GLY A 11 7.09 -11.42 2.93
CA GLY A 11 7.33 -10.00 2.62
C GLY A 11 6.32 -9.07 3.30
N VAL A 12 5.04 -9.41 3.30
CA VAL A 12 3.99 -8.65 4.00
C VAL A 12 4.21 -8.60 5.51
N ARG A 13 4.76 -9.65 6.11
CA ARG A 13 5.10 -9.68 7.55
C ARG A 13 6.35 -8.86 7.86
N LEU A 14 7.36 -8.91 7.01
CA LEU A 14 8.63 -8.20 7.20
C LEU A 14 8.50 -6.71 6.91
N LEU A 15 7.66 -6.33 5.95
CA LEU A 15 7.46 -4.97 5.49
C LEU A 15 5.98 -4.59 5.62
N PRO A 16 5.46 -4.44 6.85
CA PRO A 16 4.04 -4.18 7.09
C PRO A 16 3.57 -2.84 6.50
N HIS A 17 4.49 -1.89 6.34
CA HIS A 17 4.23 -0.54 5.81
C HIS A 17 4.51 -0.42 4.30
N SER A 18 5.04 -1.47 3.66
CA SER A 18 5.24 -1.47 2.22
C SER A 18 4.04 -2.06 1.52
N ALA A 19 3.52 -1.33 0.52
CA ALA A 19 2.45 -1.80 -0.33
C ALA A 19 2.92 -2.82 -1.38
N GLU A 20 4.23 -2.86 -1.68
CA GLU A 20 4.77 -3.66 -2.78
C GLU A 20 4.62 -5.18 -2.57
N PRO A 21 4.96 -5.77 -1.40
CA PRO A 21 4.73 -7.19 -1.17
C PRO A 21 3.24 -7.58 -1.22
N ARG A 22 2.34 -6.68 -0.76
CA ARG A 22 0.88 -6.91 -0.83
C ARG A 22 0.37 -6.85 -2.27
N LEU A 23 0.91 -5.93 -3.09
CA LEU A 23 0.58 -5.85 -4.51
C LEU A 23 0.92 -7.15 -5.23
N TRP A 24 2.13 -7.66 -5.01
CA TRP A 24 2.58 -8.91 -5.63
C TRP A 24 1.83 -10.13 -5.09
N LEU A 25 1.49 -10.15 -3.80
CA LEU A 25 0.62 -11.17 -3.21
C LEU A 25 -0.76 -11.19 -3.89
N GLY A 26 -1.41 -10.02 -4.01
CA GLY A 26 -2.70 -9.87 -4.66
C GLY A 26 -2.70 -10.34 -6.11
N ARG A 27 -1.72 -9.91 -6.91
CA ARG A 27 -1.56 -10.33 -8.32
C ARG A 27 -1.31 -11.84 -8.44
N THR A 28 -0.52 -12.42 -7.55
CA THR A 28 -0.26 -13.86 -7.52
C THR A 28 -1.52 -14.64 -7.17
N LEU A 29 -2.31 -14.18 -6.20
CA LEU A 29 -3.59 -14.79 -5.82
C LEU A 29 -4.59 -14.78 -6.98
N LEU A 30 -4.71 -13.67 -7.71
CA LEU A 30 -5.57 -13.58 -8.90
C LEU A 30 -5.15 -14.59 -9.98
N LYS A 31 -3.84 -14.71 -10.25
CA LYS A 31 -3.31 -15.68 -11.22
C LYS A 31 -3.55 -17.14 -10.83
N LEU A 32 -3.67 -17.42 -9.53
CA LEU A 32 -3.99 -18.74 -8.99
C LEU A 32 -5.50 -19.03 -8.94
N GLY A 33 -6.36 -18.11 -9.41
CA GLY A 33 -7.81 -18.24 -9.31
C GLY A 33 -8.39 -17.93 -7.93
N ARG A 34 -7.56 -17.49 -6.97
CA ARG A 34 -7.98 -17.08 -5.63
C ARG A 34 -8.44 -15.62 -5.65
N THR A 35 -9.47 -15.35 -6.46
CA THR A 35 -9.89 -14.00 -6.82
C THR A 35 -10.26 -13.14 -5.61
N ALA A 36 -11.08 -13.67 -4.70
CA ALA A 36 -11.54 -12.94 -3.52
C ALA A 36 -10.39 -12.47 -2.61
N GLU A 37 -9.41 -13.35 -2.37
CA GLU A 37 -8.22 -13.01 -1.58
C GLU A 37 -7.31 -12.02 -2.31
N GLY A 38 -7.14 -12.20 -3.63
CA GLY A 38 -6.34 -11.31 -4.45
C GLY A 38 -6.87 -9.89 -4.46
N GLU A 39 -8.17 -9.73 -4.66
CA GLU A 39 -8.83 -8.43 -4.59
C GLU A 39 -8.73 -7.80 -3.19
N GLN A 40 -8.82 -8.58 -2.12
CA GLN A 40 -8.67 -8.07 -0.76
C GLN A 40 -7.28 -7.46 -0.54
N GLU A 41 -6.22 -8.13 -0.99
CA GLU A 41 -4.86 -7.60 -0.88
C GLU A 41 -4.65 -6.35 -1.74
N LEU A 42 -5.24 -6.30 -2.94
CA LEU A 42 -5.19 -5.11 -3.80
C LEU A 42 -5.97 -3.92 -3.22
N ARG A 43 -7.11 -4.15 -2.56
CA ARG A 43 -7.83 -3.09 -1.84
C ARG A 43 -6.97 -2.47 -0.74
N ARG A 44 -6.27 -3.30 0.05
CA ARG A 44 -5.35 -2.83 1.11
C ARG A 44 -4.18 -2.01 0.55
N VAL A 45 -3.69 -2.36 -0.64
CA VAL A 45 -2.66 -1.56 -1.34
C VAL A 45 -3.17 -0.15 -1.63
N GLY A 46 -4.39 -0.02 -2.16
CA GLY A 46 -5.02 1.27 -2.42
C GLY A 46 -5.22 2.09 -1.14
N GLU A 47 -5.70 1.46 -0.06
CA GLU A 47 -5.86 2.11 1.25
C GLU A 47 -4.55 2.63 1.83
N MET A 48 -3.47 1.85 1.74
CA MET A 48 -2.15 2.28 2.23
C MET A 48 -1.57 3.42 1.40
N GLN A 49 -1.71 3.38 0.07
CA GLN A 49 -1.26 4.46 -0.79
C GLN A 49 -2.05 5.74 -0.51
N SER A 50 -3.37 5.65 -0.33
CA SER A 50 -4.22 6.79 0.03
C SER A 50 -3.79 7.41 1.37
N LYS A 51 -3.57 6.59 2.40
CA LYS A 51 -3.08 7.06 3.70
C LYS A 51 -1.69 7.70 3.61
N ASN A 52 -0.81 7.13 2.80
CA ASN A 52 0.53 7.67 2.61
C ASN A 52 0.49 9.01 1.85
N LEU A 53 -0.37 9.13 0.84
CA LEU A 53 -0.64 10.36 0.09
C LEU A 53 -1.25 11.45 0.96
N GLU A 54 -2.22 11.12 1.81
CA GLU A 54 -2.82 12.06 2.77
C GLU A 54 -1.79 12.53 3.80
N ALA A 55 -1.01 11.61 4.37
CA ALA A 55 0.03 11.94 5.33
C ALA A 55 1.14 12.82 4.73
N GLU A 56 1.56 12.51 3.50
CA GLU A 56 2.56 13.32 2.78
C GLU A 56 1.99 14.70 2.42
N ARG A 57 0.73 14.77 1.99
CA ARG A 57 0.05 16.04 1.68
C ARG A 57 -0.17 16.91 2.92
N GLU A 58 -0.41 16.32 4.09
CA GLU A 58 -0.48 17.05 5.35
C GLU A 58 0.89 17.59 5.77
N ARG A 59 1.96 16.81 5.60
CA ARG A 59 3.35 17.26 5.82
C ARG A 59 3.80 18.36 4.85
N LEU A 60 3.32 18.29 3.62
CA LEU A 60 3.63 19.27 2.57
C LEU A 60 2.74 20.51 2.58
N LYS A 61 1.77 20.64 3.51
CA LYS A 61 1.12 21.94 3.75
C LYS A 61 2.21 22.86 4.31
N PRO A 62 2.76 23.80 3.51
CA PRO A 62 3.73 24.71 4.05
C PRO A 62 3.01 25.56 5.10
N SER A 63 3.73 26.00 6.12
CA SER A 63 3.32 27.11 6.98
C SER A 63 3.08 28.36 6.12
N ILE A 64 1.96 28.44 5.41
CA ILE A 64 1.40 29.66 4.83
C ILE A 64 0.38 30.18 5.85
N LYS A 65 0.92 30.52 7.01
CA LYS A 65 0.36 31.32 8.10
C LYS A 65 1.64 31.76 8.81
N THR A 66 2.21 32.93 8.62
CA THR A 66 1.69 34.27 8.36
C THR A 66 2.88 35.10 7.87
N LEU A 67 2.83 35.65 6.65
CA LEU A 67 3.57 36.89 6.40
C LEU A 67 2.54 38.01 6.62
N PRO A 68 2.75 38.93 7.56
CA PRO A 68 1.90 40.11 7.64
C PRO A 68 2.05 40.90 6.34
N ASP A 69 0.92 41.33 5.76
CA ASP A 69 0.89 42.26 4.63
C ASP A 69 1.74 43.51 4.96
N PRO A 70 2.48 44.06 3.97
CA PRO A 70 3.30 45.26 4.16
C PRO A 70 2.47 46.52 4.49
#